data_AF-A0A5N6Q210-F1
#
_entry.id   AF-A0A5N6Q210-F1
#
_cell.length_a   1.000
_cell.length_b   1.000
_cell.length_c   1.000
_cell.angle_alpha   90.00
_cell.angle_beta   90.00
_cell.angle_gamma   90.00
#
_symmetry.space_group_name_H-M   'P 1'
#
loop_
_entity.id
_entity.type
_entity.pdbx_description
1 polymer ?
#
loop_
_entity_poly.entity_id
_entity_poly.type
_entity_poly.pdbx_seq_one_letter_code
_entity_poly.pdbx_strand_id
1 'polypeptide(L)'
;MAAAARPLVTVQHLDSDMATDGTSLPLPHVMKASIRPDIVNFVHSNISKNSRQPYAVSRKAGHQTSAESWGTGRAVSRIPRVPGGGTHRAGQGAFGNMCRGGRMFAPTRIWRRWHRKINVNQKRYAVVSAIAASARLNLLKLAPGGHLGRFVIWTKSAFEKLDSIYGSFEKTSEKKKGYVLPRSKMVNADLARIINSDEVQSVVKPIKKEVKRAPMKKNPLKNLNTMLRLNPYAKTAKRMALLAEEQRKKSKKEKLDKKRQPISKEEAAKIKTASKAWYKTMISDSDYAEFDVFTKWLGVSQ
;
A
#
# COMPACT_ATOMS: atom_id res chain seq x y z
N MET A 1 35.42 -24.11 -2.08
CA MET A 1 36.24 -22.94 -1.67
C MET A 1 36.72 -22.25 -2.93
N ALA A 2 36.16 -21.11 -3.35
CA ALA A 2 36.67 -20.46 -4.56
C ALA A 2 38.05 -19.88 -4.24
N ALA A 3 39.11 -20.57 -4.67
CA ALA A 3 40.46 -20.02 -4.67
C ALA A 3 40.39 -18.65 -5.36
N ALA A 4 40.64 -17.59 -4.60
CA ALA A 4 40.42 -16.22 -5.05
C ALA A 4 41.55 -15.76 -5.99
N ALA A 5 41.76 -16.48 -7.10
CA ALA A 5 42.70 -16.09 -8.15
C ALA A 5 42.48 -14.62 -8.51
N ARG A 6 43.58 -13.84 -8.55
CA ARG A 6 43.54 -12.44 -8.95
C ARG A 6 43.57 -12.45 -10.47
N PRO A 7 42.47 -12.08 -11.16
CA PRO A 7 42.50 -12.02 -12.62
C PRO A 7 43.56 -11.00 -13.03
N LEU A 8 44.23 -11.28 -14.14
CA LEU A 8 45.16 -10.34 -14.76
C LEU A 8 44.35 -9.35 -15.61
N VAL A 9 44.77 -8.08 -15.58
CA VAL A 9 44.21 -6.99 -16.39
C VAL A 9 45.28 -6.55 -17.36
N THR A 10 44.93 -6.49 -18.65
CA THR A 10 45.83 -6.05 -19.71
C THR A 10 45.98 -4.53 -19.68
N VAL A 11 47.22 -4.03 -19.71
CA VAL A 11 47.51 -2.60 -19.86
C VAL A 11 47.40 -2.22 -21.33
N GLN A 12 46.52 -1.27 -21.63
CA GLN A 12 46.32 -0.75 -22.98
C GLN A 12 47.29 0.41 -23.27
N HIS A 13 47.87 0.43 -24.47
CA HIS A 13 48.64 1.55 -25.00
C HIS A 13 47.69 2.57 -25.65
N LEU A 14 48.05 3.86 -25.63
CA LEU A 14 47.17 4.93 -26.11
C LEU A 14 47.11 5.05 -27.63
N ASP A 15 48.16 4.61 -28.34
CA ASP A 15 48.36 4.88 -29.77
C ASP A 15 47.96 3.71 -30.69
N SER A 16 47.68 2.53 -30.14
CA SER A 16 47.37 1.33 -30.90
C SER A 16 46.08 0.69 -30.40
N ASP A 17 45.08 0.55 -31.28
CA ASP A 17 43.76 0.04 -30.91
C ASP A 17 43.77 -1.42 -30.40
N MET A 18 44.80 -2.21 -30.71
CA MET A 18 44.91 -3.63 -30.31
C MET A 18 46.37 -4.12 -30.24
N ALA A 19 47.15 -3.66 -29.26
CA ALA A 19 48.47 -4.26 -29.00
C ALA A 19 48.29 -5.64 -28.32
N THR A 20 48.61 -6.73 -29.02
CA THR A 20 48.57 -8.10 -28.49
C THR A 20 49.65 -8.40 -27.46
N ASP A 21 50.67 -7.54 -27.36
CA ASP A 21 51.86 -7.70 -26.50
C ASP A 21 51.81 -6.81 -25.25
N GLY A 22 50.60 -6.52 -24.74
CA GLY A 22 50.40 -5.65 -23.60
C GLY A 22 50.84 -6.27 -22.27
N THR A 23 51.65 -5.56 -21.49
CA THR A 23 51.99 -6.00 -20.12
C THR A 23 50.72 -6.16 -19.27
N SER A 24 50.61 -7.25 -18.52
CA SER A 24 49.46 -7.51 -17.65
C SER A 24 49.78 -7.26 -16.18
N LEU A 25 48.76 -6.87 -15.41
CA LEU A 25 48.86 -6.63 -13.97
C LEU A 25 47.78 -7.37 -13.19
N PRO A 26 48.08 -7.90 -11.98
CA PRO A 26 47.06 -8.52 -11.15
C PRO A 26 46.04 -7.49 -10.66
N LEU A 27 44.75 -7.84 -10.71
CA LEU A 27 43.67 -6.99 -10.22
C LEU A 27 43.84 -6.68 -8.71
N PRO A 28 43.90 -5.40 -8.29
CA PRO A 28 43.97 -4.96 -6.90
C PRO A 28 42.84 -5.54 -6.05
N HIS A 29 43.13 -5.94 -4.80
CA HIS A 29 42.12 -6.57 -3.92
C HIS A 29 40.93 -5.65 -3.66
N VAL A 30 41.17 -4.34 -3.66
CA VAL A 30 40.14 -3.32 -3.47
C VAL A 30 39.04 -3.37 -4.53
N MET A 31 39.34 -3.83 -5.75
CA MET A 31 38.37 -3.98 -6.83
C MET A 31 37.44 -5.19 -6.65
N LYS A 32 37.79 -6.12 -5.74
CA LYS A 32 36.93 -7.24 -5.33
C LYS A 32 36.04 -6.89 -4.13
N ALA A 33 36.17 -5.68 -3.58
CA ALA A 33 35.37 -5.27 -2.43
C ALA A 33 33.88 -5.17 -2.80
N SER A 34 33.00 -5.42 -1.83
CA SER A 34 31.56 -5.40 -2.08
C SER A 34 31.05 -4.00 -2.44
N ILE A 35 30.24 -3.94 -3.49
CA ILE A 35 29.56 -2.73 -3.95
C ILE A 35 28.43 -2.39 -2.97
N ARG A 36 28.51 -1.22 -2.32
CA ARG A 36 27.55 -0.75 -1.29
C ARG A 36 26.98 0.63 -1.64
N PRO A 37 25.96 0.71 -2.52
CA PRO A 37 25.35 1.99 -2.92
C PRO A 37 24.71 2.74 -1.75
N ASP A 38 24.21 2.02 -0.75
CA ASP A 38 23.63 2.57 0.47
C ASP A 38 24.63 3.39 1.28
N ILE A 39 25.84 2.85 1.52
CA ILE A 39 26.90 3.52 2.27
C ILE A 39 27.43 4.70 1.45
N VAL A 40 27.58 4.52 0.14
CA VAL A 40 28.06 5.57 -0.78
C VAL A 40 27.10 6.75 -0.80
N ASN A 41 25.80 6.52 -0.95
CA ASN A 41 24.77 7.57 -0.91
C ASN A 41 24.73 8.30 0.45
N PHE A 42 24.78 7.54 1.54
CA PHE A 42 24.80 8.10 2.89
C PHE A 42 26.01 8.99 3.12
N VAL A 43 27.21 8.52 2.76
CA VAL A 43 28.44 9.28 2.93
C VAL A 43 28.48 10.47 1.95
N HIS A 44 28.13 10.28 0.68
CA HIS A 44 28.09 11.33 -0.34
C HIS A 44 27.21 12.51 0.10
N SER A 45 25.97 12.24 0.52
CA SER A 45 25.04 13.29 0.96
C SER A 45 25.57 14.08 2.16
N ASN A 46 26.29 13.44 3.07
CA ASN A 46 26.85 14.10 4.24
C ASN A 46 28.16 14.84 3.94
N ILE A 47 29.01 14.33 3.05
CA ILE A 47 30.21 15.03 2.58
C ILE A 47 29.79 16.28 1.79
N SER A 48 28.81 16.15 0.88
CA SER A 48 28.28 17.26 0.09
C SER A 48 27.73 18.40 0.96
N LYS A 49 27.09 18.08 2.10
CA LYS A 49 26.65 19.11 3.07
C LYS A 49 27.82 19.96 3.62
N ASN A 50 29.05 19.43 3.64
CA ASN A 50 30.20 20.14 4.20
C ASN A 50 30.76 21.25 3.31
N SER A 51 30.46 21.25 2.01
CA SER A 51 30.89 22.33 1.09
C SER A 51 29.90 23.50 1.04
N ARG A 52 28.79 23.43 1.79
CA ARG A 52 27.77 24.47 1.80
C ARG A 52 28.26 25.67 2.60
N GLN A 53 28.07 26.86 2.03
CA GLN A 53 28.25 28.11 2.76
C GLN A 53 27.00 28.39 3.63
N PRO A 54 27.19 28.73 4.91
CA PRO A 54 26.08 29.15 5.78
C PRO A 54 25.36 30.38 5.22
N TYR A 55 24.03 30.36 5.25
CA TYR A 55 23.20 31.52 4.92
C TYR A 55 22.10 31.69 5.96
N ALA A 56 21.71 32.93 6.21
CA ALA A 56 20.72 33.26 7.22
C ALA A 56 19.96 34.54 6.84
N VAL A 57 18.75 34.68 7.35
CA VAL A 57 18.01 35.95 7.31
C VAL A 57 18.52 36.86 8.43
N SER A 58 18.59 38.17 8.19
CA SER A 58 18.94 39.15 9.24
C SER A 58 18.07 38.98 10.49
N ARG A 59 18.69 39.04 11.68
CA ARG A 59 18.00 38.83 12.97
C ARG A 59 16.83 39.80 13.18
N LYS A 60 16.94 41.03 12.65
CA LYS A 60 15.95 42.11 12.76
C LYS A 60 15.01 42.21 11.55
N ALA A 61 15.13 41.34 10.54
CA ALA A 61 14.29 41.41 9.34
C ALA A 61 12.80 41.31 9.71
N GLY A 62 11.99 42.25 9.18
CA GLY A 62 10.56 42.34 9.45
C GLY A 62 10.19 42.81 10.86
N HIS A 63 11.16 43.18 11.71
CA HIS A 63 10.99 43.59 13.11
C HIS A 63 11.47 45.01 13.42
N GLN A 64 11.80 45.81 12.39
CA GLN A 64 12.32 47.17 12.56
C GLN A 64 11.21 48.25 12.61
N THR A 65 9.94 47.86 12.48
CA THR A 65 8.79 48.78 12.57
C THR A 65 8.32 48.93 14.02
N SER A 66 7.86 50.11 14.45
CA SER A 66 7.29 50.37 15.78
C SER A 66 5.80 49.95 15.91
N ALA A 67 5.42 48.83 15.31
CA ALA A 67 4.01 48.44 15.18
C ALA A 67 3.42 47.86 16.48
N GLU A 68 2.18 48.22 16.79
CA GLU A 68 1.46 47.73 17.98
C GLU A 68 0.03 47.34 17.63
N SER A 69 -0.57 46.44 18.41
CA SER A 69 -1.95 46.00 18.16
C SER A 69 -2.94 47.03 18.68
N TRP A 70 -3.91 47.42 17.85
CA TRP A 70 -5.00 48.31 18.26
C TRP A 70 -6.07 47.65 19.15
N GLY A 71 -5.95 46.34 19.41
CA GLY A 71 -6.89 45.62 20.25
C GLY A 71 -8.24 45.35 19.57
N THR A 72 -9.29 45.19 20.38
CA THR A 72 -10.67 44.94 19.93
C THR A 72 -11.42 46.26 19.68
N GLY A 73 -12.65 46.18 19.17
CA GLY A 73 -13.54 47.35 19.06
C GLY A 73 -13.34 48.26 17.85
N ARG A 74 -12.55 47.83 16.84
CA ARG A 74 -12.25 48.63 15.63
C ARG A 74 -12.62 47.94 14.31
N ALA A 75 -13.42 46.88 14.35
CA ALA A 75 -13.83 46.07 13.18
C ALA A 75 -12.65 45.54 12.32
N VAL A 76 -11.49 45.30 12.94
CA VAL A 76 -10.24 44.91 12.29
C VAL A 76 -9.51 43.85 13.13
N SER A 77 -8.70 43.00 12.49
CA SER A 77 -7.92 41.95 13.17
C SER A 77 -6.88 42.51 14.16
N ARG A 78 -6.60 41.76 15.23
CA ARG A 78 -5.68 42.10 16.34
C ARG A 78 -4.18 42.02 16.01
N ILE A 79 -3.81 42.02 14.73
CA ILE A 79 -2.40 42.02 14.30
C ILE A 79 -1.76 43.38 14.59
N PRO A 80 -0.48 43.45 15.01
CA PRO A 80 0.24 44.71 15.17
C PRO A 80 0.25 45.55 13.89
N ARG A 81 -0.04 46.85 14.02
CA ARG A 81 -0.15 47.81 12.92
C ARG A 81 0.84 48.95 13.07
N VAL A 82 1.37 49.43 11.95
CA VAL A 82 2.31 50.56 11.95
C VAL A 82 1.58 51.83 12.39
N PRO A 83 2.08 52.57 13.41
CA PRO A 83 1.45 53.79 13.89
C PRO A 83 1.64 54.97 12.91
N GLY A 84 1.00 56.10 13.21
CA GLY A 84 1.09 57.33 12.42
C GLY A 84 0.00 57.47 11.35
N GLY A 85 0.21 58.40 10.42
CA GLY A 85 -0.72 58.73 9.34
C GLY A 85 0.02 59.33 8.13
N GLY A 86 -0.71 59.68 7.07
CA GLY A 86 -0.16 60.37 5.89
C GLY A 86 0.62 59.50 4.88
N THR A 87 1.02 58.29 5.24
CA THR A 87 1.69 57.34 4.31
C THR A 87 0.82 56.11 4.06
N HIS A 88 0.98 55.48 2.89
CA HIS A 88 0.30 54.21 2.59
C HIS A 88 0.68 53.06 3.53
N ARG A 89 1.80 53.19 4.28
CA ARG A 89 2.27 52.18 5.22
C ARG A 89 1.59 52.27 6.59
N ALA A 90 1.11 53.45 6.98
CA ALA A 90 0.41 53.64 8.25
C ALA A 90 -0.87 52.79 8.32
N GLY A 91 -1.15 52.18 9.47
CA GLY A 91 -2.33 51.33 9.68
C GLY A 91 -2.25 49.92 9.06
N GLN A 92 -1.23 49.60 8.26
CA GLN A 92 -1.01 48.26 7.73
C GLN A 92 -0.46 47.29 8.79
N GLY A 93 -0.77 46.00 8.64
CA GLY A 93 -0.21 44.94 9.48
C GLY A 93 1.32 44.80 9.35
N ALA A 94 1.96 44.43 10.44
CA ALA A 94 3.41 44.24 10.56
C ALA A 94 3.75 43.04 11.46
N PHE A 95 5.03 42.68 11.53
CA PHE A 95 5.62 41.56 12.30
C PHE A 95 5.14 40.14 11.97
N GLY A 96 3.84 39.94 11.71
CA GLY A 96 3.27 38.63 11.42
C GLY A 96 3.83 38.01 10.14
N ASN A 97 3.98 36.69 10.13
CA ASN A 97 4.43 35.94 8.96
C ASN A 97 3.43 35.98 7.78
N MET A 98 2.16 36.29 8.06
CA MET A 98 1.12 36.54 7.05
C MET A 98 1.12 37.98 6.52
N CYS A 99 1.84 38.91 7.14
CA CYS A 99 1.84 40.31 6.74
C CYS A 99 2.90 40.59 5.67
N ARG A 100 2.58 41.42 4.68
CA ARG A 100 3.55 41.91 3.70
C ARG A 100 4.68 42.67 4.40
N GLY A 101 5.92 42.23 4.21
CA GLY A 101 7.10 42.79 4.88
C GLY A 101 7.22 42.43 6.38
N GLY A 102 6.37 41.53 6.88
CA GLY A 102 6.47 40.98 8.23
C GLY A 102 7.58 39.94 8.38
N ARG A 103 7.75 39.40 9.58
CA ARG A 103 8.84 38.46 9.86
C ARG A 103 8.44 37.03 9.53
N MET A 104 9.28 36.37 8.73
CA MET A 104 9.15 34.96 8.41
C MET A 104 9.16 34.10 9.69
N PHE A 105 8.27 33.11 9.75
CA PHE A 105 8.27 32.11 10.81
C PHE A 105 9.53 31.24 10.72
N ALA A 106 10.19 31.01 11.86
CA ALA A 106 11.43 30.22 11.97
C ALA A 106 12.51 30.59 10.90
N PRO A 107 13.02 31.84 10.89
CA PRO A 107 13.96 32.28 9.88
C PRO A 107 15.25 31.45 9.90
N THR A 108 15.89 31.31 8.75
CA THR A 108 17.17 30.59 8.66
C THR A 108 18.22 31.27 9.53
N ARG A 109 18.89 30.47 10.36
CA ARG A 109 19.87 30.91 11.35
C ARG A 109 21.25 30.39 10.99
N ILE A 110 22.27 31.20 11.31
CA ILE A 110 23.67 30.89 10.99
C ILE A 110 24.10 29.58 11.66
N TRP A 111 23.64 29.33 12.89
CA TRP A 111 23.96 28.13 13.67
C TRP A 111 23.18 26.87 13.28
N ARG A 112 22.47 26.87 12.14
CA ARG A 112 21.96 25.63 11.55
C ARG A 112 23.15 24.67 11.38
N ARG A 113 22.95 23.38 11.66
CA ARG A 113 24.02 22.38 11.46
C ARG A 113 24.24 22.10 9.97
N TRP A 114 25.09 22.93 9.34
CA TRP A 114 25.51 22.82 7.95
C TRP A 114 26.44 21.61 7.76
N HIS A 115 27.51 21.55 8.56
CA HIS A 115 28.51 20.51 8.46
C HIS A 115 28.11 19.23 9.21
N ARG A 116 28.48 18.09 8.64
CA ARG A 116 28.30 16.73 9.17
C ARG A 116 29.66 16.07 9.35
N LYS A 117 29.98 15.75 10.60
CA LYS A 117 31.04 14.80 10.94
C LYS A 117 30.60 13.42 10.48
N ILE A 118 31.48 12.72 9.79
CA ILE A 118 31.23 11.38 9.26
C ILE A 118 32.39 10.51 9.72
N ASN A 119 32.08 9.29 10.15
CA ASN A 119 33.09 8.36 10.63
C ASN A 119 34.11 8.06 9.52
N VAL A 120 35.40 8.11 9.86
CA VAL A 120 36.51 7.82 8.94
C VAL A 120 36.37 6.43 8.34
N ASN A 121 35.93 5.44 9.13
CA ASN A 121 35.75 4.07 8.64
C ASN A 121 34.65 3.97 7.57
N GLN A 122 33.53 4.68 7.77
CA GLN A 122 32.46 4.76 6.77
C GLN A 122 32.91 5.49 5.50
N LYS A 123 33.68 6.58 5.64
CA LYS A 123 34.27 7.27 4.48
C LYS A 123 35.19 6.35 3.69
N ARG A 124 36.06 5.60 4.38
CA ARG A 124 36.98 4.65 3.75
C ARG A 124 36.23 3.53 3.02
N TYR A 125 35.16 2.99 3.63
CA TYR A 125 34.30 2.00 2.97
C TYR A 125 33.65 2.60 1.71
N ALA A 126 32.98 3.75 1.82
CA ALA A 126 32.32 4.39 0.69
C ALA A 126 33.30 4.66 -0.46
N VAL A 127 34.52 5.12 -0.13
CA VAL A 127 35.58 5.30 -1.11
C VAL A 127 35.87 3.97 -1.77
N VAL A 128 36.23 2.90 -1.02
CA VAL A 128 36.52 1.55 -1.54
C VAL A 128 35.43 1.02 -2.48
N SER A 129 34.15 1.14 -2.09
CA SER A 129 33.03 0.73 -2.95
C SER A 129 32.90 1.55 -4.24
N ALA A 130 33.55 2.71 -4.31
CA ALA A 130 33.55 3.61 -5.46
C ALA A 130 34.93 3.72 -6.15
N ILE A 131 35.97 3.00 -5.72
CA ILE A 131 37.35 3.28 -6.14
C ILE A 131 37.57 3.07 -7.62
N ALA A 132 38.03 4.16 -8.22
CA ALA A 132 38.44 4.28 -9.60
C ALA A 132 39.64 5.23 -9.89
N ALA A 133 40.36 5.91 -8.96
CA ALA A 133 41.71 6.55 -9.24
C ALA A 133 42.47 7.25 -8.06
N SER A 134 43.76 6.92 -7.80
CA SER A 134 44.80 7.77 -7.13
C SER A 134 44.95 7.80 -5.58
N ALA A 135 46.09 8.32 -5.09
CA ALA A 135 46.52 8.33 -3.67
C ALA A 135 45.65 9.20 -2.73
N ARG A 136 44.89 10.18 -3.28
CA ARG A 136 43.92 11.03 -2.55
C ARG A 136 42.54 10.96 -3.21
N LEU A 137 41.91 9.82 -3.07
CA LEU A 137 40.61 9.53 -3.63
C LEU A 137 39.47 10.30 -2.95
N ASN A 138 38.77 11.14 -3.72
CA ASN A 138 37.57 11.84 -3.26
C ASN A 138 36.30 11.13 -3.75
N LEU A 139 35.46 10.71 -2.80
CA LEU A 139 34.17 10.07 -3.10
C LEU A 139 33.28 10.92 -4.01
N LEU A 140 33.27 12.25 -3.86
CA LEU A 140 32.42 13.13 -4.66
C LEU A 140 32.81 13.13 -6.15
N LYS A 141 34.09 12.86 -6.47
CA LYS A 141 34.54 12.75 -7.86
C LYS A 141 34.22 11.36 -8.42
N LEU A 142 34.37 10.32 -7.62
CA LEU A 142 34.12 8.94 -8.03
C LEU A 142 32.63 8.62 -8.22
N ALA A 143 31.80 9.14 -7.33
CA ALA A 143 30.37 8.88 -7.30
C ALA A 143 29.59 10.20 -7.31
N PRO A 144 29.62 10.96 -8.43
CA PRO A 144 28.87 12.21 -8.52
C PRO A 144 27.38 11.94 -8.33
N GLY A 145 26.73 12.72 -7.46
CA GLY A 145 25.33 12.51 -7.11
C GLY A 145 25.07 11.28 -6.22
N GLY A 146 26.11 10.54 -5.83
CA GLY A 146 25.99 9.26 -5.11
C GLY A 146 25.86 8.04 -6.01
N HIS A 147 25.85 8.21 -7.33
CA HIS A 147 25.80 7.10 -8.28
C HIS A 147 27.17 6.42 -8.42
N LEU A 148 27.18 5.09 -8.36
CA LEU A 148 28.38 4.27 -8.54
C LEU A 148 28.66 4.01 -10.02
N GLY A 149 29.92 3.69 -10.35
CA GLY A 149 30.30 3.26 -11.70
C GLY A 149 30.71 4.39 -12.65
N ARG A 150 31.44 5.41 -12.16
CA ARG A 150 32.06 6.40 -13.05
C ARG A 150 33.14 5.72 -13.90
N PHE A 151 33.14 5.99 -15.20
CA PHE A 151 34.22 5.59 -16.09
C PHE A 151 35.51 6.30 -15.68
N VAL A 152 36.56 5.54 -15.34
CA VAL A 152 37.86 6.11 -14.97
C VAL A 152 38.99 5.33 -15.62
N ILE A 153 39.96 6.11 -16.10
CA ILE A 153 41.19 5.63 -16.73
C ILE A 153 42.28 5.57 -15.67
N TRP A 154 42.97 4.43 -15.60
CA TRP A 154 44.06 4.18 -14.66
C TRP A 154 45.39 4.15 -15.38
N THR A 155 46.39 4.87 -14.85
CA THR A 155 47.78 4.63 -15.25
C THR A 155 48.29 3.36 -14.56
N LYS A 156 49.18 2.63 -15.24
CA LYS A 156 49.81 1.40 -14.73
C LYS A 156 50.32 1.55 -13.28
N SER A 157 51.11 2.60 -13.04
CA SER A 157 51.70 2.88 -11.72
C SER A 157 50.69 3.27 -10.65
N ALA A 158 49.54 3.87 -11.02
CA ALA A 158 48.47 4.17 -10.07
C ALA A 158 47.71 2.90 -9.67
N PHE A 159 47.55 1.96 -10.61
CA PHE A 159 46.86 0.70 -10.40
C PHE A 159 47.64 -0.22 -9.44
N GLU A 160 48.95 -0.34 -9.63
CA GLU A 160 49.85 -1.11 -8.74
C GLU A 160 49.85 -0.57 -7.30
N LYS A 161 49.81 0.76 -7.14
CA LYS A 161 49.82 1.41 -5.81
C LYS A 161 48.57 1.14 -4.96
N LEU A 162 47.47 0.66 -5.55
CA LEU A 162 46.22 0.42 -4.81
C LEU A 162 46.37 -0.63 -3.72
N ASP A 163 47.13 -1.69 -3.96
CA ASP A 163 47.36 -2.74 -2.96
C ASP A 163 48.11 -2.20 -1.74
N SER A 164 49.13 -1.34 -1.93
CA SER A 164 49.82 -0.69 -0.80
C SER A 164 48.90 0.26 -0.01
N ILE A 165 48.00 0.97 -0.70
CA ILE A 165 47.07 1.93 -0.07
C ILE A 165 45.98 1.24 0.75
N TYR A 166 45.42 0.14 0.25
CA TYR A 166 44.23 -0.51 0.81
C TYR A 166 44.48 -1.87 1.45
N GLY A 167 45.61 -2.51 1.18
CA GLY A 167 45.92 -3.86 1.64
C GLY A 167 45.09 -4.92 0.91
N SER A 168 44.93 -6.08 1.55
CA SER A 168 44.05 -7.16 1.11
C SER A 168 42.94 -7.42 2.14
N PHE A 169 42.17 -8.49 1.96
CA PHE A 169 41.15 -8.92 2.94
C PHE A 169 41.77 -9.55 4.21
N GLU A 170 43.05 -9.92 4.14
CA GLU A 170 43.81 -10.58 5.21
C GLU A 170 44.95 -9.69 5.71
N LYS A 171 45.67 -9.01 4.81
CA LYS A 171 46.78 -8.13 5.13
C LYS A 171 46.29 -6.69 5.33
N THR A 172 46.65 -6.08 6.45
CA THR A 172 46.40 -4.66 6.74
C THR A 172 47.09 -3.76 5.72
N SER A 173 46.50 -2.60 5.43
CA SER A 173 47.12 -1.63 4.53
C SER A 173 48.36 -0.96 5.13
N GLU A 174 49.34 -0.66 4.28
CA GLU A 174 50.59 0.01 4.69
C GLU A 174 50.36 1.50 4.96
N LYS A 175 49.57 2.18 4.11
CA LYS A 175 49.37 3.63 4.23
C LYS A 175 48.28 4.05 5.20
N LYS A 176 47.29 3.19 5.48
CA LYS A 176 46.19 3.51 6.39
C LYS A 176 46.31 2.67 7.65
N LYS A 177 46.81 3.31 8.73
CA LYS A 177 46.98 2.66 10.04
C LYS A 177 45.70 1.93 10.47
N GLY A 178 45.83 0.64 10.76
CA GLY A 178 44.76 -0.24 11.27
C GLY A 178 43.61 -0.49 10.30
N TYR A 179 43.79 -0.25 8.99
CA TYR A 179 42.74 -0.45 8.00
C TYR A 179 42.87 -1.82 7.31
N VAL A 180 41.73 -2.49 7.18
CA VAL A 180 41.55 -3.74 6.42
C VAL A 180 40.35 -3.56 5.50
N LEU A 181 40.36 -4.21 4.33
CA LEU A 181 39.22 -4.19 3.42
C LEU A 181 37.97 -4.77 4.09
N PRO A 182 36.79 -4.14 3.91
CA PRO A 182 35.55 -4.69 4.44
C PRO A 182 35.23 -6.05 3.83
N ARG A 183 34.94 -7.04 4.68
CA ARG A 183 34.48 -8.35 4.24
C ARG A 183 33.01 -8.30 3.85
N SER A 184 32.66 -8.97 2.76
CA SER A 184 31.27 -9.14 2.36
C SER A 184 30.56 -10.09 3.33
N LYS A 185 29.24 -9.89 3.52
CA LYS A 185 28.43 -10.83 4.32
C LYS A 185 28.26 -12.18 3.63
N MET A 186 28.24 -12.18 2.30
CA MET A 186 28.15 -13.36 1.46
C MET A 186 29.45 -13.52 0.67
N VAL A 187 29.98 -14.73 0.60
CA VAL A 187 31.16 -15.05 -0.21
C VAL A 187 30.80 -15.03 -1.71
N ASN A 188 29.62 -15.54 -2.06
CA ASN A 188 29.06 -15.49 -3.40
C ASN A 188 27.75 -14.69 -3.39
N ALA A 189 27.62 -13.72 -4.29
CA ALA A 189 26.43 -12.89 -4.44
C ALA A 189 25.38 -13.49 -5.38
N ASP A 190 25.75 -14.48 -6.21
CA ASP A 190 24.83 -15.14 -7.12
C ASP A 190 23.93 -16.13 -6.35
N LEU A 191 22.79 -15.61 -5.91
CA LEU A 191 21.75 -16.37 -5.23
C LEU A 191 21.11 -17.39 -6.14
N ALA A 192 20.95 -17.10 -7.43
CA ALA A 192 20.32 -18.03 -8.37
C ALA A 192 21.14 -19.31 -8.49
N ARG A 193 22.47 -19.18 -8.59
CA ARG A 193 23.37 -20.34 -8.59
C ARG A 193 23.31 -21.15 -7.30
N ILE A 194 23.22 -20.50 -6.14
CA ILE A 194 23.10 -21.20 -4.85
C ILE A 194 21.76 -21.90 -4.75
N ILE A 195 20.66 -21.21 -5.08
CA ILE A 195 19.30 -21.75 -5.02
C ILE A 195 19.15 -22.94 -5.97
N ASN A 196 19.73 -22.87 -7.17
CA ASN A 196 19.63 -23.91 -8.19
C ASN A 196 20.71 -24.99 -8.06
N SER A 197 21.54 -24.96 -7.02
CA SER A 197 22.51 -26.03 -6.76
C SER A 197 21.81 -27.32 -6.35
N ASP A 198 22.39 -28.46 -6.72
CA ASP A 198 21.81 -29.78 -6.45
C ASP A 198 21.65 -30.03 -4.95
N GLU A 199 22.57 -29.52 -4.13
CA GLU A 199 22.53 -29.64 -2.67
C GLU A 199 21.31 -28.92 -2.07
N VAL A 200 20.90 -27.79 -2.64
CA VAL A 200 19.69 -27.07 -2.20
C VAL A 200 18.44 -27.71 -2.80
N GLN A 201 18.43 -27.98 -4.11
CA GLN A 201 17.24 -28.47 -4.81
C GLN A 201 16.85 -29.90 -4.39
N SER A 202 17.80 -30.75 -4.02
CA SER A 202 17.52 -32.10 -3.51
C SER A 202 16.74 -32.10 -2.19
N VAL A 203 16.84 -31.04 -1.38
CA VAL A 203 16.17 -30.92 -0.07
C VAL A 203 14.90 -30.05 -0.15
N VAL A 204 14.81 -29.14 -1.12
CA VAL A 204 13.67 -28.23 -1.27
C VAL A 204 12.39 -29.00 -1.61
N LYS A 205 11.33 -28.76 -0.83
CA LYS A 205 10.00 -29.32 -1.09
C LYS A 205 9.41 -28.75 -2.38
N PRO A 206 8.61 -29.53 -3.13
CA PRO A 206 7.95 -29.04 -4.33
C PRO A 206 7.04 -27.84 -4.02
N ILE A 207 6.93 -26.93 -5.00
CA ILE A 207 6.13 -25.71 -4.89
C ILE A 207 4.65 -26.08 -4.71
N LYS A 208 4.01 -25.51 -3.68
CA LYS A 208 2.55 -25.60 -3.49
C LYS A 208 1.83 -24.72 -4.52
N LYS A 209 1.26 -25.33 -5.55
CA LYS A 209 0.58 -24.61 -6.65
C LYS A 209 -0.81 -24.09 -6.27
N GLU A 210 -1.48 -24.76 -5.35
CA GLU A 210 -2.84 -24.41 -4.97
C GLU A 210 -2.90 -23.27 -3.96
N VAL A 211 -3.36 -22.10 -4.41
CA VAL A 211 -3.70 -20.99 -3.51
C VAL A 211 -5.21 -21.02 -3.27
N LYS A 212 -5.63 -21.55 -2.13
CA LYS A 212 -7.05 -21.52 -1.71
C LYS A 212 -7.42 -20.10 -1.30
N ARG A 213 -8.11 -19.37 -2.17
CA ARG A 213 -8.72 -18.08 -1.85
C ARG A 213 -10.13 -18.29 -1.31
N ALA A 214 -10.52 -17.51 -0.30
CA ALA A 214 -11.89 -17.53 0.20
C ALA A 214 -12.84 -17.02 -0.90
N PRO A 215 -13.75 -17.85 -1.43
CA PRO A 215 -14.75 -17.36 -2.36
C PRO A 215 -15.81 -16.54 -1.61
N MET A 216 -16.47 -15.63 -2.32
CA MET A 216 -17.66 -14.97 -1.79
C MET A 216 -18.72 -16.03 -1.46
N LYS A 217 -19.18 -16.06 -0.20
CA LYS A 217 -20.26 -16.96 0.25
C LYS A 217 -21.58 -16.52 -0.37
N LYS A 218 -22.05 -17.26 -1.38
CA LYS A 218 -23.37 -17.03 -2.00
C LYS A 218 -24.43 -17.79 -1.20
N ASN A 219 -25.59 -17.17 -0.96
CA ASN A 219 -26.69 -17.79 -0.25
C ASN A 219 -27.37 -18.88 -1.12
N PRO A 220 -27.35 -20.17 -0.72
CA PRO A 220 -27.93 -21.25 -1.50
C PRO A 220 -29.44 -21.14 -1.70
N LEU A 221 -30.18 -20.62 -0.71
CA LEU A 221 -31.64 -20.47 -0.81
C LEU A 221 -32.04 -19.48 -1.91
N LYS A 222 -31.20 -18.45 -2.13
CA LYS A 222 -31.43 -17.41 -3.14
C LYS A 222 -30.76 -17.73 -4.49
N ASN A 223 -29.70 -18.54 -4.50
CA ASN A 223 -28.95 -18.87 -5.71
C ASN A 223 -29.05 -20.36 -6.04
N LEU A 224 -29.79 -20.67 -7.12
CA LEU A 224 -30.08 -22.04 -7.56
C LEU A 224 -28.80 -22.84 -7.83
N ASN A 225 -27.78 -22.29 -8.49
CA ASN A 225 -26.56 -23.03 -8.82
C ASN A 225 -25.80 -23.47 -7.56
N THR A 226 -25.77 -22.61 -6.53
CA THR A 226 -25.23 -23.00 -5.24
C THR A 226 -26.10 -24.00 -4.48
N MET A 227 -27.44 -23.90 -4.60
CA MET A 227 -28.33 -24.92 -4.04
C MET A 227 -28.10 -26.27 -4.71
N LEU A 228 -28.00 -26.32 -6.04
CA LEU A 228 -27.82 -27.54 -6.81
C LEU A 228 -26.48 -28.21 -6.53
N ARG A 229 -25.43 -27.41 -6.28
CA ARG A 229 -24.13 -27.92 -5.84
C ARG A 229 -24.19 -28.57 -4.46
N LEU A 230 -25.05 -28.08 -3.56
CA LEU A 230 -25.22 -28.64 -2.21
C LEU A 230 -26.24 -29.79 -2.18
N ASN A 231 -27.32 -29.67 -2.95
CA ASN A 231 -28.42 -30.60 -3.03
C ASN A 231 -28.91 -30.74 -4.49
N PRO A 232 -28.44 -31.77 -5.21
CA PRO A 232 -28.89 -32.07 -6.58
C PRO A 232 -30.40 -32.34 -6.69
N TYR A 233 -31.01 -32.90 -5.65
CA TYR A 233 -32.45 -33.21 -5.60
C TYR A 233 -33.32 -31.94 -5.54
N ALA A 234 -32.76 -30.78 -5.21
CA ALA A 234 -33.50 -29.52 -5.26
C ALA A 234 -34.03 -29.19 -6.67
N LYS A 235 -33.38 -29.70 -7.73
CA LYS A 235 -33.86 -29.54 -9.12
C LYS A 235 -35.15 -30.31 -9.37
N THR A 236 -35.17 -31.58 -8.97
CA THR A 236 -36.33 -32.47 -9.17
C THR A 236 -37.48 -32.01 -8.30
N ALA A 237 -37.24 -31.70 -7.02
CA ALA A 237 -38.25 -31.18 -6.12
C ALA A 237 -38.92 -29.89 -6.64
N LYS A 238 -38.13 -28.92 -7.15
CA LYS A 238 -38.68 -27.70 -7.76
C LYS A 238 -39.49 -27.99 -9.02
N ARG A 239 -39.02 -28.91 -9.88
CA ARG A 239 -39.75 -29.30 -11.09
C ARG A 239 -41.07 -29.98 -10.76
N MET A 240 -41.07 -30.88 -9.78
CA MET A 240 -42.27 -31.55 -9.29
C MET A 240 -43.26 -30.55 -8.69
N ALA A 241 -42.77 -29.57 -7.93
CA ALA A 241 -43.61 -28.51 -7.36
C ALA A 241 -44.28 -27.65 -8.45
N LEU A 242 -43.56 -27.28 -9.50
CA LEU A 242 -44.11 -26.51 -10.64
C LEU A 242 -45.20 -27.31 -11.37
N LEU A 243 -44.93 -28.58 -11.70
CA LEU A 243 -45.90 -29.45 -12.36
C LEU A 243 -47.16 -29.64 -11.49
N ALA A 244 -46.98 -29.84 -10.18
CA ALA A 244 -48.10 -29.95 -9.25
C ALA A 244 -48.91 -28.64 -9.15
N GLU A 245 -48.24 -27.48 -9.21
CA GLU A 245 -48.92 -26.18 -9.19
C GLU A 245 -49.76 -25.96 -10.45
N GLU A 246 -49.24 -26.32 -11.64
CA GLU A 246 -49.98 -26.27 -12.90
C GLU A 246 -51.23 -27.16 -12.86
N GLN A 247 -51.10 -28.40 -12.36
CA GLN A 247 -52.23 -29.31 -12.18
C GLN A 247 -53.26 -28.77 -11.17
N ARG A 248 -52.82 -28.16 -10.07
CA ARG A 248 -53.71 -27.52 -9.09
C ARG A 248 -54.46 -26.34 -9.70
N LYS A 249 -53.80 -25.50 -10.50
CA LYS A 249 -54.45 -24.38 -11.20
C LYS A 249 -55.53 -24.88 -12.17
N LYS A 250 -55.21 -25.92 -12.95
CA LYS A 250 -56.16 -26.54 -13.88
C LYS A 250 -57.38 -27.13 -13.15
N SER A 251 -57.16 -27.98 -12.16
CA SER A 251 -58.23 -28.60 -11.36
C SER A 251 -59.07 -27.57 -10.57
N LYS A 252 -58.47 -26.49 -10.07
CA LYS A 252 -59.20 -25.39 -9.43
C LYS A 252 -60.10 -24.67 -10.43
N LYS A 253 -59.62 -24.42 -11.65
CA LYS A 253 -60.42 -23.81 -12.73
C LYS A 253 -61.60 -24.71 -13.10
N GLU A 254 -61.37 -25.99 -13.32
CA GLU A 254 -62.44 -26.97 -13.62
C GLU A 254 -63.49 -27.06 -12.50
N LYS A 255 -63.07 -27.07 -11.23
CA LYS A 255 -63.98 -27.02 -10.08
C LYS A 255 -64.78 -25.73 -10.03
N LEU A 256 -64.15 -24.59 -10.33
CA LEU A 256 -64.82 -23.29 -10.38
C LEU A 256 -65.86 -23.26 -11.50
N ASP A 257 -65.52 -23.75 -12.69
CA ASP A 257 -66.41 -23.79 -13.85
C ASP A 257 -67.62 -24.71 -13.60
N LYS A 258 -67.44 -25.85 -12.93
CA LYS A 258 -68.54 -26.71 -12.46
C LYS A 258 -69.46 -26.00 -11.44
N LYS A 259 -68.89 -25.23 -10.50
CA LYS A 259 -69.67 -24.46 -9.52
C LYS A 259 -70.42 -23.27 -10.13
N ARG A 260 -69.95 -22.77 -11.28
CA ARG A 260 -70.57 -21.66 -12.02
C ARG A 260 -71.70 -22.11 -12.95
N GLN A 261 -72.00 -23.40 -13.01
CA GLN A 261 -73.20 -23.90 -13.67
C GLN A 261 -74.45 -23.31 -12.98
N PRO A 262 -75.39 -22.72 -13.73
CA PRO A 262 -76.57 -22.09 -13.14
C PRO A 262 -77.40 -23.14 -12.39
N ILE A 263 -77.60 -22.91 -11.09
CA ILE A 263 -78.50 -23.73 -10.25
C ILE A 263 -79.91 -23.65 -10.84
N SER A 264 -80.62 -24.77 -10.89
CA SER A 264 -81.99 -24.79 -11.41
C SER A 264 -82.88 -23.84 -10.59
N LYS A 265 -83.87 -23.20 -11.23
CA LYS A 265 -84.75 -22.24 -10.54
C LYS A 265 -85.44 -22.87 -9.32
N GLU A 266 -85.71 -24.15 -9.38
CA GLU A 266 -86.34 -24.93 -8.30
C GLU A 266 -85.41 -25.14 -7.11
N GLU A 267 -84.14 -25.48 -7.33
CA GLU A 267 -83.16 -25.63 -6.25
C GLU A 267 -82.85 -24.27 -5.60
N ALA A 268 -82.74 -23.21 -6.41
CA ALA A 268 -82.56 -21.86 -5.90
C ALA A 268 -83.77 -21.39 -5.06
N ALA A 269 -84.99 -21.76 -5.47
CA ALA A 269 -86.20 -21.50 -4.71
C ALA A 269 -86.22 -22.28 -3.39
N LYS A 270 -85.87 -23.58 -3.39
CA LYS A 270 -85.76 -24.42 -2.18
C LYS A 270 -84.74 -23.86 -1.18
N ILE A 271 -83.58 -23.40 -1.65
CA ILE A 271 -82.58 -22.77 -0.79
C ILE A 271 -83.11 -21.46 -0.19
N LYS A 272 -83.79 -20.64 -1.01
CA LYS A 272 -84.40 -19.39 -0.54
C LYS A 272 -85.56 -19.63 0.44
N THR A 273 -86.39 -20.65 0.23
CA THR A 273 -87.49 -20.98 1.15
C THR A 273 -86.95 -21.53 2.46
N ALA A 274 -85.97 -22.44 2.44
CA ALA A 274 -85.31 -22.94 3.64
C ALA A 274 -84.64 -21.80 4.42
N SER A 275 -83.92 -20.90 3.73
CA SER A 275 -83.31 -19.72 4.37
C SER A 275 -84.36 -18.77 4.96
N LYS A 276 -85.44 -18.48 4.22
CA LYS A 276 -86.55 -17.64 4.74
C LYS A 276 -87.28 -18.29 5.91
N ALA A 277 -87.47 -19.61 5.90
CA ALA A 277 -88.09 -20.34 7.01
C ALA A 277 -87.24 -20.21 8.28
N TRP A 278 -85.93 -20.41 8.16
CA TRP A 278 -84.99 -20.22 9.28
C TRP A 278 -85.00 -18.77 9.81
N TYR A 279 -85.01 -17.77 8.92
CA TYR A 279 -85.13 -16.37 9.37
C TYR A 279 -86.49 -16.08 10.01
N LYS A 280 -87.60 -16.67 9.53
CA LYS A 280 -88.92 -16.51 10.15
C LYS A 280 -88.97 -17.09 11.57
N THR A 281 -88.32 -18.22 11.83
CA THR A 281 -88.22 -18.79 13.18
C THR A 281 -87.44 -17.91 14.17
N MET A 282 -86.74 -16.87 13.72
CA MET A 282 -86.00 -15.93 14.57
C MET A 282 -86.70 -14.57 14.79
N ILE A 283 -87.91 -14.34 14.25
CA ILE A 283 -88.57 -13.02 14.24
C ILE A 283 -89.81 -12.93 15.16
N SER A 284 -90.29 -14.02 15.77
CA SER A 284 -91.46 -13.99 16.68
C SER A 284 -91.16 -14.61 18.05
N ASP A 285 -90.67 -13.81 18.99
CA ASP A 285 -90.39 -14.20 20.39
C ASP A 285 -91.53 -13.89 21.38
N SER A 286 -92.73 -13.54 20.90
CA SER A 286 -93.89 -13.30 21.77
C SER A 286 -95.07 -14.18 21.38
N ASP A 287 -95.31 -15.19 22.23
CA ASP A 287 -96.55 -15.95 22.45
C ASP A 287 -96.96 -17.05 21.45
N TYR A 288 -96.28 -17.23 20.31
CA TYR A 288 -96.53 -18.38 19.40
C TYR A 288 -95.33 -19.33 19.25
N ALA A 289 -94.19 -19.03 19.88
CA ALA A 289 -92.97 -19.84 19.81
C ALA A 289 -93.05 -21.14 20.65
N GLU A 290 -94.03 -21.27 21.55
CA GLU A 290 -94.07 -22.40 22.46
C GLU A 290 -94.36 -23.73 21.74
N PHE A 291 -95.15 -23.78 20.67
CA PHE A 291 -95.50 -25.07 20.04
C PHE A 291 -94.33 -25.78 19.32
N ASP A 292 -93.50 -25.04 18.56
CA ASP A 292 -92.36 -25.62 17.83
C ASP A 292 -91.15 -25.89 18.75
N VAL A 293 -90.96 -25.05 19.78
CA VAL A 293 -89.92 -25.27 20.80
C VAL A 293 -90.31 -26.47 21.69
N PHE A 294 -91.59 -26.62 22.03
CA PHE A 294 -92.07 -27.71 22.87
C PHE A 294 -92.02 -29.07 22.17
N THR A 295 -92.32 -29.15 20.87
CA THR A 295 -92.13 -30.40 20.09
C THR A 295 -90.66 -30.80 20.00
N LYS A 296 -89.74 -29.83 19.82
CA LYS A 296 -88.31 -30.10 19.84
C LYS A 296 -87.81 -30.50 21.22
N TRP A 297 -88.35 -29.94 22.30
CA TRP A 297 -87.97 -30.32 23.67
C TRP A 297 -88.50 -31.70 24.07
N LEU A 298 -89.74 -32.05 23.76
CA LEU A 298 -90.29 -33.37 24.04
C LEU A 298 -89.62 -34.49 23.23
N GLY A 299 -89.20 -34.21 21.99
CA GLY A 299 -88.49 -35.18 21.15
C GLY A 299 -87.00 -35.35 21.46
N VAL A 300 -86.44 -34.54 22.38
CA VAL A 300 -85.02 -34.59 22.78
C VAL A 300 -84.85 -35.16 24.20
N SER A 301 -85.92 -35.31 24.99
CA SER A 301 -85.88 -35.84 26.36
C SER A 301 -86.29 -37.32 26.51
N GLN A 302 -86.19 -38.11 25.43
CA GLN A 302 -86.15 -39.57 25.47
C GLN A 302 -85.00 -40.12 24.63
#